data_AF-A0A6N8XDE0-F1
#
_entry.id   AF-A0A6N8XDE0-F1
#
_cell.length_a   1.000
_cell.length_b   1.000
_cell.length_c   1.000
_cell.angle_alpha   90.00
_cell.angle_beta   90.00
_cell.angle_gamma   90.00
#
_symmetry.space_group_name_H-M   'P 1'
#
loop_
_entity.id
_entity.type
_entity.pdbx_description
1 polymer ?
#
loop_
_entity_poly.entity_id
_entity_poly.type
_entity_poly.pdbx_seq_one_letter_code
_entity_poly.pdbx_strand_id
1 'polypeptide(L)' 'MSGKRAISRSDFDQVMRRASELAGEEPGGAEGEFTDVEVLRIGREAGLAERHVRRALTELRTEGGRALRRRSGIHE' A
#
# COMPACT_ATOMS: atom_id res chain seq x y z
N MET A 1 24.46 0.81 14.71
CA MET A 1 24.40 -0.44 13.93
C MET A 1 23.00 -0.60 13.38
N SER A 2 22.79 -0.67 12.06
CA SER A 2 21.45 -0.97 11.51
C SER A 2 21.61 -2.01 10.40
N GLY A 3 21.61 -3.27 10.83
CA GLY A 3 21.62 -4.41 9.94
C GLY A 3 20.28 -4.51 9.24
N LYS A 4 20.31 -4.51 7.92
CA LYS A 4 19.16 -4.80 7.05
C LYS A 4 18.76 -6.25 7.32
N ARG A 5 17.85 -6.49 8.27
CA ARG A 5 17.31 -7.84 8.53
C ARG A 5 16.56 -8.26 7.27
N ALA A 6 17.13 -9.22 6.55
CA ALA A 6 16.43 -9.91 5.48
C ALA A 6 15.21 -10.59 6.12
N ILE A 7 14.01 -10.16 5.72
CA ILE A 7 12.75 -10.76 6.13
C ILE A 7 12.71 -12.17 5.55
N SER A 8 12.54 -13.17 6.41
CA SER A 8 12.35 -14.54 5.96
C SER A 8 10.99 -14.68 5.29
N ARG A 9 10.81 -15.71 4.45
CA ARG A 9 9.52 -15.97 3.81
C ARG A 9 8.40 -16.16 4.83
N SER A 10 8.72 -16.78 5.97
CA SER A 10 7.80 -16.99 7.09
C SER A 10 7.39 -15.69 7.79
N ASP A 11 8.27 -14.69 7.85
CA ASP A 11 7.93 -13.36 8.37
C ASP A 11 6.94 -12.65 7.44
N PHE A 12 7.17 -12.77 6.13
CA PHE A 12 6.26 -12.22 5.11
C PHE A 12 4.86 -12.84 5.19
N ASP A 13 4.78 -14.17 5.30
CA ASP A 13 3.49 -14.87 5.38
C ASP A 13 2.72 -14.51 6.67
N GLN A 14 3.41 -14.30 7.80
CA GLN A 14 2.80 -13.80 9.02
C GLN A 14 2.25 -12.37 8.86
N VAL A 15 2.98 -11.49 8.18
CA VAL A 15 2.52 -10.12 7.91
C VAL A 15 1.26 -10.14 7.04
N MET A 16 1.25 -10.95 5.97
CA MET A 16 0.09 -11.08 5.08
C MET A 16 -1.13 -11.61 5.81
N ARG A 17 -0.95 -12.63 6.68
CA ARG A 17 -2.05 -13.17 7.49
C ARG A 17 -2.63 -12.13 8.43
N ARG A 18 -1.77 -11.39 9.13
CA ARG A 18 -2.19 -10.35 10.08
C ARG A 18 -2.86 -9.16 9.39
N ALA A 19 -2.40 -8.80 8.19
CA ALA A 19 -3.04 -7.78 7.38
C ALA A 19 -4.46 -8.18 6.94
N SER A 20 -4.65 -9.44 6.54
CA SER A 20 -5.97 -9.98 6.19
C SER A 20 -6.92 -10.05 7.39
N GLU A 21 -6.41 -10.43 8.56
CA GLU A 21 -7.19 -10.45 9.82
C GLU A 21 -7.66 -9.03 10.20
N LEU A 22 -6.76 -8.04 10.16
CA LEU A 22 -7.09 -6.63 10.41
C LEU A 22 -8.09 -6.04 9.40
N ALA A 23 -8.03 -6.46 8.14
CA ALA A 23 -8.97 -6.02 7.11
C ALA A 23 -10.37 -6.65 7.26
N GLY A 24 -10.48 -7.79 7.95
CA GLY A 24 -11.76 -8.48 8.20
C GLY A 24 -12.50 -7.99 9.44
N GLU A 25 -11.83 -7.32 10.38
CA GLU A 25 -12.39 -6.91 11.68
C GLU A 25 -12.91 -5.46 11.74
N GLU A 26 -13.03 -4.74 10.62
CA GLU A 26 -13.69 -3.42 10.54
C GLU A 26 -15.14 -3.57 10.00
N PRO A 27 -16.15 -3.72 10.89
CA PRO A 27 -17.54 -3.67 10.48
C PRO A 27 -17.98 -2.20 10.35
N GLY A 28 -17.89 -1.68 9.14
CA GLY A 28 -18.75 -0.59 8.68
C GLY A 28 -18.03 0.68 8.26
N GLY A 29 -18.10 0.96 6.95
CA GLY A 29 -18.25 2.33 6.49
C GLY A 29 -17.15 2.89 5.59
N ALA A 30 -16.79 2.18 4.52
CA ALA A 30 -16.77 2.71 3.14
C ALA A 30 -15.89 1.81 2.26
N GLU A 31 -16.38 1.51 1.07
CA GLU A 31 -15.53 1.27 -0.10
C GLU A 31 -14.81 2.58 -0.47
N GLY A 32 -14.04 3.14 0.47
CA GLY A 32 -13.45 4.47 0.43
C GLY A 32 -11.95 4.35 0.40
N GLU A 33 -11.38 4.74 -0.73
CA GLU A 33 -9.96 4.99 -0.94
C GLU A 33 -9.28 5.52 0.34
N PHE A 34 -8.28 4.80 0.86
CA PHE A 34 -7.52 5.25 2.03
C PHE A 34 -6.97 6.65 1.78
N THR A 35 -7.20 7.58 2.71
CA THR A 35 -6.64 8.92 2.58
C THR A 35 -5.12 8.90 2.74
N ASP A 36 -4.42 9.87 2.14
CA ASP A 36 -2.97 10.01 2.27
C ASP A 36 -2.51 9.99 3.74
N VAL A 37 -3.33 10.56 4.64
CA VAL A 37 -3.06 10.63 6.08
C VAL A 37 -3.10 9.25 6.73
N GLU A 38 -4.09 8.43 6.37
CA GLU A 38 -4.24 7.06 6.89
C GLU A 38 -3.12 6.17 6.37
N VAL A 39 -2.77 6.28 5.09
CA VAL A 39 -1.66 5.51 4.50
C VAL A 39 -0.32 5.87 5.16
N LEU A 40 -0.10 7.15 5.49
CA LEU A 40 1.11 7.57 6.22
C LEU A 40 1.13 7.04 7.66
N ARG A 41 -0.02 7.01 8.33
CA ARG A 41 -0.15 6.45 9.69
C ARG A 41 0.14 4.95 9.70
N ILE A 42 -0.49 4.18 8.81
CA ILE A 42 -0.25 2.73 8.66
C ILE A 42 1.23 2.47 8.33
N GLY A 43 1.81 3.27 7.43
CA GLY A 43 3.22 3.16 7.09
C GLY A 43 4.15 3.36 8.30
N ARG A 44 3.85 4.34 9.16
CA ARG A 44 4.60 4.56 10.42
C ARG A 44 4.43 3.40 11.40
N GLU A 45 3.22 2.90 11.58
CA GLU A 45 2.93 1.75 12.46
C GLU A 45 3.65 0.47 11.99
N ALA A 46 3.80 0.30 10.67
CA ALA A 46 4.58 -0.78 10.06
C ALA A 46 6.11 -0.56 10.10
N GLY A 47 6.59 0.55 10.65
CA GLY A 47 8.02 0.89 10.72
C GLY A 47 8.62 1.43 9.42
N LEU A 48 7.79 1.83 8.46
CA LEU A 48 8.25 2.47 7.23
C LEU A 48 8.57 3.94 7.46
N ALA A 49 9.65 4.40 6.84
CA ALA A 49 9.97 5.81 6.81
C ALA A 49 8.94 6.55 5.94
N GLU A 50 8.40 7.64 6.47
CA GLU A 50 7.36 8.45 5.83
C GLU A 50 7.71 8.88 4.40
N ARG A 51 8.99 9.19 4.14
CA ARG A 51 9.51 9.53 2.82
C ARG A 51 9.27 8.43 1.77
N HIS A 52 9.31 7.16 2.16
CA HIS A 52 9.09 6.04 1.25
C HIS A 52 7.60 5.90 0.93
N VAL A 53 6.74 6.11 1.93
CA VAL A 53 5.29 6.07 1.77
C VAL A 53 4.80 7.20 0.87
N ARG A 54 5.27 8.44 1.10
CA ARG A 54 4.95 9.59 0.24
C ARG A 54 5.40 9.39 -1.21
N ARG A 55 6.57 8.77 -1.40
CA ARG A 55 7.08 8.45 -2.75
C ARG A 55 6.16 7.44 -3.46
N ALA A 56 5.80 6.35 -2.79
CA ALA A 56 4.89 5.34 -3.34
C ALA A 56 3.51 5.93 -3.67
N LEU A 57 2.96 6.81 -2.82
CA LEU A 57 1.70 7.53 -3.08
C LEU A 57 1.78 8.48 -4.28
N THR A 58 2.94 9.06 -4.53
CA THR A 58 3.19 9.92 -5.70
C THR A 58 3.29 9.06 -6.96
N GLU A 59 4.04 7.96 -6.90
CA GLU A 59 4.21 7.01 -8.01
C GLU A 59 2.86 6.41 -8.42
N LEU A 60 2.03 5.97 -7.47
CA LEU A 60 0.69 5.43 -7.72
C LEU A 60 -0.24 6.45 -8.41
N ARG A 61 -0.20 7.72 -7.98
CA ARG A 61 -0.97 8.80 -8.64
C ARG A 61 -0.50 9.06 -10.08
N THR A 62 0.81 9.00 -10.32
CA THR A 62 1.36 9.15 -11.68
C THR A 62 1.12 7.92 -12.57
N GLU A 63 1.10 6.71 -12.01
CA GLU A 63 0.83 5.47 -12.74
C GLU A 63 -0.66 5.22 -12.98
N GLY A 64 -1.54 5.65 -12.07
CA GLY A 64 -3.00 5.63 -12.26
C GLY A 64 -3.43 6.40 -13.51
N GLY A 65 -2.74 7.50 -13.84
CA GLY A 65 -2.93 8.24 -15.10
C GLY A 65 -2.38 7.53 -16.35
N ARG A 66 -1.37 6.66 -16.20
CA ARG A 66 -0.81 5.86 -17.32
C ARG A 66 -1.57 4.56 -17.57
N ALA A 67 -2.12 3.94 -16.53
CA ALA A 67 -2.92 2.72 -16.64
C ALA A 67 -4.24 2.95 -17.38
N LEU A 68 -4.86 4.14 -17.25
CA LEU A 68 -6.07 4.48 -18.00
C LEU A 68 -5.81 4.78 -19.49
N ARG A 69 -4.58 5.20 -19.85
CA ARG A 69 -4.23 5.57 -21.24
C ARG A 69 -3.91 4.37 -22.15
N ARG A 70 -3.79 3.16 -21.61
CA ARG A 70 -3.58 1.91 -22.38
C ARG A 70 -4.85 1.12 -22.69
N ARG A 71 -6.03 1.63 -22.31
CA ARG A 71 -7.34 1.05 -22.69
C ARG A 71 -8.08 1.80 -23.78
N SER A 72 -7.64 3.00 -24.15
CA SER A 72 -8.31 3.82 -25.17
C SER A 72 -7.38 3.95 -26.36
N GLY A 73 -7.43 2.97 -27.25
CA GLY A 73 -6.65 2.97 -28.47
C GLY A 73 -6.70 1.65 -29.19
N ILE A 74 -7.86 1.29 -29.75
CA ILE A 74 -8.14 0.36 -30.87
C ILE A 74 -9.63 -0.06 -30.78
N HIS A 75 -10.50 0.00 -31.80
CA HIS A 75 -10.36 0.23 -33.25
C HIS A 75 -11.63 0.94 -33.78
N GLU A 76 -11.40 1.64 -34.88
CA GLU A 76 -12.31 2.13 -35.94
C GLU A 76 -13.59 1.31 -36.18
#